data_AF-A0A0Q7FP53-F1
#
_entry.id   AF-A0A0Q7FP53-F1
#
_cell.length_a   1.000
_cell.length_b   1.000
_cell.length_c   1.000
_cell.angle_alpha   90.00
_cell.angle_beta   90.00
_cell.angle_gamma   90.00
#
_symmetry.space_group_name_H-M   'P 1'
#
loop_
_entity.id
_entity.type
_entity.pdbx_description
1 polymer ?
#
loop_
_entity_poly.entity_id
_entity_poly.type
_entity_poly.pdbx_seq_one_letter_code
_entity_poly.pdbx_strand_id
1 'polypeptide(L)'
;MFQQGLSGLNAAAKSLDVIGNNIANASTVGFKGSQAQFADLYANSLNGVSGNNAGIGVSVSRLAQQFTQGNIETSNNPLDISINGGGFFRTTTPSGGVQYSRNGQFQLDKTGTIINAQGNALTGYPVTKDGVVLQGAPGPIKIDTADLVPVETTKANFELNLDSRSKVPEKVPFNALDPLTYNKQTVLDVYDSLGNAHVMSTFYVKTDANTWDVYVASDGVEQAAAAVAAVVNNDATLKPLRADYQAAVQSGDPAAIAAANTAYSAAAGALMFAELDALPNATQAQRDRLTAAFTAPTDVGAIVGTSPDKINAALAAAISAPASKVGTLVFDQKGSISTTAMAALTPAQTLPFNITLPIFPDTGSIEPLVIETSFTGTTQYGTATSEKASTQDGYSSGHLERFAAGADGVILGQYSNGKSRPLGQIVLVTFANPDGLTPLGNNAWSESSASGTPQVGTPGTGANGQLRSASVETSNVDLTAELVNMITAQRVYQANSQTIKTQDQVLQTLVNLR
;
A
#
# COMPACT_ATOMS: atom_id res chain seq x y z
N MET A 1 66.61 -20.10 -5.46
CA MET A 1 65.81 -21.34 -5.61
C MET A 1 64.99 -21.67 -4.37
N PHE A 2 65.55 -21.85 -3.16
CA PHE A 2 64.73 -22.16 -1.97
C PHE A 2 63.65 -21.11 -1.68
N GLN A 3 63.99 -19.82 -1.77
CA GLN A 3 63.02 -18.72 -1.63
C GLN A 3 61.97 -18.66 -2.76
N GLN A 4 62.32 -19.05 -3.98
CA GLN A 4 61.39 -19.13 -5.12
C GLN A 4 60.40 -20.30 -4.92
N GLY A 5 60.89 -21.46 -4.48
CA GLY A 5 60.05 -22.61 -4.14
C GLY A 5 59.13 -22.34 -2.95
N LEU A 6 59.63 -21.68 -1.90
CA LEU A 6 58.83 -21.33 -0.71
C LEU A 6 57.75 -20.27 -1.02
N SER A 7 58.07 -19.25 -1.82
CA SER A 7 57.09 -18.24 -2.23
C SER A 7 56.01 -18.82 -3.15
N GLY A 8 56.39 -19.69 -4.09
CA GLY A 8 55.44 -20.45 -4.91
C GLY A 8 54.56 -21.39 -4.08
N LEU A 9 55.12 -22.06 -3.06
CA LEU A 9 54.36 -22.93 -2.16
C LEU A 9 53.32 -22.13 -1.35
N ASN A 10 53.72 -21.00 -0.80
CA ASN A 10 52.82 -20.12 -0.02
C ASN A 10 51.71 -19.52 -0.91
N ALA A 11 52.05 -19.08 -2.12
CA ALA A 11 51.07 -18.60 -3.10
C ALA A 11 50.05 -19.68 -3.48
N ALA A 12 50.51 -20.92 -3.73
CA ALA A 12 49.63 -22.05 -4.01
C ALA A 12 48.73 -22.41 -2.82
N ALA A 13 49.25 -22.37 -1.59
CA ALA A 13 48.47 -22.58 -0.38
C ALA A 13 47.35 -21.53 -0.24
N LYS A 14 47.69 -20.25 -0.47
CA LYS A 14 46.68 -19.19 -0.41
C LYS A 14 45.63 -19.31 -1.51
N SER A 15 46.03 -19.75 -2.71
CA SER A 15 45.08 -20.07 -3.79
C SER A 15 44.11 -21.17 -3.37
N LEU A 16 44.60 -22.24 -2.74
CA LEU A 16 43.78 -23.35 -2.25
C LEU A 16 42.80 -22.89 -1.17
N ASP A 17 43.21 -22.02 -0.25
CA ASP A 17 42.32 -21.47 0.78
C ASP A 17 41.16 -20.68 0.16
N VAL A 18 41.45 -19.87 -0.87
CA VAL A 18 40.44 -19.04 -1.54
C VAL A 18 39.46 -19.92 -2.33
N ILE A 19 39.97 -20.90 -3.09
CA ILE A 19 39.13 -21.86 -3.81
C ILE A 19 38.28 -22.67 -2.84
N GLY A 20 38.86 -23.13 -1.73
CA GLY A 20 38.13 -23.84 -0.67
C GLY A 20 37.01 -22.98 -0.06
N ASN A 21 37.27 -21.70 0.17
CA ASN A 21 36.27 -20.75 0.65
C ASN A 21 35.14 -20.51 -0.37
N ASN A 22 35.48 -20.36 -1.66
CA ASN A 22 34.50 -20.21 -2.73
C ASN A 22 33.59 -21.44 -2.83
N ILE A 23 34.17 -22.65 -2.84
CA ILE A 23 33.42 -23.91 -2.88
C ILE A 23 32.48 -24.04 -1.66
N ALA A 24 32.98 -23.72 -0.46
CA ALA A 24 32.18 -23.80 0.75
C ALA A 24 30.99 -22.82 0.74
N ASN A 25 31.10 -21.69 0.04
CA ASN A 25 30.07 -20.66 -0.05
C ASN A 25 29.31 -20.67 -1.39
N ALA A 26 29.43 -21.72 -2.20
CA ALA A 26 28.74 -21.81 -3.49
C ALA A 26 27.21 -21.82 -3.36
N SER A 27 26.66 -22.25 -2.22
CA SER A 27 25.22 -22.22 -1.94
C SER A 27 24.78 -21.01 -1.10
N THR A 28 25.71 -20.12 -0.74
CA THR A 28 25.41 -18.97 0.11
C THR A 28 24.80 -17.84 -0.73
N VAL A 29 23.59 -17.41 -0.38
CA VAL A 29 22.87 -16.31 -1.05
C VAL A 29 23.65 -14.99 -0.94
N GLY A 30 23.79 -14.30 -2.06
CA GLY A 30 24.49 -13.02 -2.17
C GLY A 30 26.01 -13.11 -2.00
N PHE A 31 26.60 -14.31 -2.00
CA PHE A 31 28.06 -14.48 -1.92
C PHE A 31 28.75 -14.05 -3.21
N LYS A 32 29.93 -13.43 -3.06
CA LYS A 32 30.80 -13.00 -4.17
C LYS A 32 32.12 -13.75 -4.07
N GLY A 33 32.40 -14.55 -5.10
CA GLY A 33 33.64 -15.33 -5.23
C GLY A 33 34.87 -14.45 -5.08
N SER A 34 35.88 -14.98 -4.41
CA SER A 34 37.17 -14.31 -4.23
C SER A 34 38.21 -14.90 -5.18
N GLN A 35 39.13 -14.08 -5.68
CA GLN A 35 40.26 -14.53 -6.49
C GLN A 35 41.57 -13.99 -5.91
N ALA A 36 42.56 -14.88 -5.74
CA ALA A 36 43.92 -14.48 -5.43
C ALA A 36 44.62 -13.96 -6.70
N GLN A 37 45.08 -12.72 -6.65
CA GLN A 37 45.89 -12.11 -7.70
C GLN A 37 47.35 -12.15 -7.28
N PHE A 38 48.21 -12.67 -8.17
CA PHE A 38 49.65 -12.82 -7.92
C PHE A 38 50.45 -11.78 -8.68
N ALA A 39 51.57 -11.36 -8.11
CA ALA A 39 52.57 -10.53 -8.77
C ALA A 39 53.93 -11.21 -8.69
N ASP A 40 54.76 -11.01 -9.71
CA ASP A 40 56.15 -11.45 -9.67
C ASP A 40 56.98 -10.54 -8.75
N LEU A 41 58.08 -11.08 -8.22
CA LEU A 41 59.05 -10.33 -7.44
C LEU A 41 60.37 -10.28 -8.21
N TYR A 42 60.85 -9.08 -8.53
CA TYR A 42 62.16 -8.86 -9.13
C TYR A 42 63.13 -8.18 -8.17
N ALA A 43 64.40 -8.63 -8.19
CA ALA A 43 65.47 -7.97 -7.47
C ALA A 43 65.86 -6.69 -8.20
N ASN A 44 65.49 -5.52 -7.66
CA ASN A 44 66.07 -4.27 -8.13
C ASN A 44 67.57 -4.28 -7.84
N SER A 45 68.36 -4.36 -8.92
CA SER A 45 69.82 -4.20 -8.91
C SER A 45 70.15 -2.82 -8.37
N LEU A 46 70.68 -2.77 -7.14
CA LEU A 46 71.00 -1.53 -6.40
C LEU A 46 72.06 -0.63 -7.06
N ASN A 47 72.57 -0.97 -8.25
CA ASN A 47 73.62 -0.21 -8.96
C ASN A 47 73.32 0.08 -10.46
N GLY A 48 72.07 0.01 -10.91
CA GLY A 48 71.69 0.55 -12.24
C GLY A 48 72.24 -0.16 -13.49
N VAL A 49 72.94 -1.28 -13.33
CA VAL A 49 73.30 -2.15 -14.45
C VAL A 49 72.19 -3.18 -14.65
N SER A 50 71.48 -3.07 -15.78
CA SER A 50 70.51 -4.04 -16.27
C SER A 50 71.24 -5.34 -16.61
N GLY A 51 71.22 -6.28 -15.67
CA GLY A 51 71.63 -7.66 -15.87
C GLY A 51 70.43 -8.58 -15.66
N ASN A 52 70.43 -9.73 -16.34
CA ASN A 52 69.45 -10.81 -16.26
C ASN A 52 69.29 -11.35 -14.82
N ASN A 53 68.65 -10.59 -13.94
CA ASN A 53 68.36 -11.01 -12.58
C ASN A 53 67.20 -11.99 -12.61
N ALA A 54 67.45 -13.23 -12.21
CA ALA A 54 66.40 -14.23 -12.03
C ALA A 54 65.37 -13.71 -11.03
N GLY A 55 64.07 -13.79 -11.36
CA GLY A 55 62.98 -13.36 -10.48
C GLY A 55 63.04 -14.08 -9.12
N ILE A 56 62.76 -13.36 -8.02
CA ILE A 56 62.88 -13.88 -6.65
C ILE A 56 61.69 -14.79 -6.27
N GLY A 57 60.62 -14.78 -7.07
CA GLY A 57 59.45 -15.65 -6.88
C GLY A 57 58.16 -14.90 -7.16
N VAL A 58 57.10 -15.29 -6.45
CA VAL A 58 55.75 -14.72 -6.59
C VAL A 58 55.19 -14.32 -5.23
N SER A 59 54.41 -13.24 -5.19
CA SER A 59 53.67 -12.82 -4.00
C SER A 59 52.17 -12.74 -4.30
N VAL A 60 51.35 -12.86 -3.25
CA VAL A 60 49.92 -12.55 -3.36
C VAL A 60 49.78 -11.04 -3.30
N SER A 61 49.44 -10.42 -4.42
CA SER A 61 49.26 -8.97 -4.51
C SER A 61 47.97 -8.53 -3.79
N ARG A 62 46.86 -9.25 -4.03
CA ARG A 62 45.56 -8.95 -3.44
C ARG A 62 44.60 -10.14 -3.52
N LEU A 63 43.66 -10.20 -2.58
CA LEU A 63 42.44 -10.99 -2.70
C LEU A 63 41.33 -10.07 -3.22
N ALA A 64 40.94 -10.23 -4.48
CA ALA A 64 39.91 -9.42 -5.10
C ALA A 64 38.56 -10.17 -5.07
N GLN A 65 37.48 -9.50 -4.70
CA GLN A 65 36.14 -10.06 -4.84
C GLN A 65 35.60 -9.82 -6.25
N GLN A 66 34.88 -10.80 -6.78
CA GLN A 66 34.23 -10.71 -8.07
C GLN A 66 32.79 -10.27 -7.88
N PHE A 67 32.47 -9.01 -8.20
CA PHE A 67 31.12 -8.44 -8.05
C PHE A 67 30.19 -8.70 -9.24
N THR A 68 30.50 -9.70 -10.08
CA THR A 68 29.60 -10.16 -11.13
C THR A 68 28.31 -10.74 -10.53
N GLN A 69 27.20 -10.58 -11.25
CA GLN A 69 25.90 -11.07 -10.81
C GLN A 69 25.85 -12.61 -10.83
N GLY A 70 25.30 -13.20 -9.77
CA GLY A 70 24.93 -14.61 -9.74
C GLY A 70 23.58 -14.88 -10.43
N ASN A 71 23.09 -16.12 -10.36
CA ASN A 71 21.76 -16.42 -10.87
C ASN A 71 20.70 -15.84 -9.92
N ILE A 72 19.56 -15.40 -10.49
CA ILE A 72 18.41 -14.98 -9.70
C ILE A 72 17.42 -16.14 -9.64
N GLU A 73 17.21 -16.68 -8.45
CA GLU A 73 16.23 -17.73 -8.20
C GLU A 73 14.98 -17.16 -7.54
N THR A 74 13.82 -17.71 -7.91
CA THR A 74 12.55 -17.30 -7.29
C THR A 74 12.40 -18.00 -5.95
N SER A 75 11.93 -17.29 -4.94
CA SER A 75 11.64 -17.84 -3.61
C SER A 75 10.16 -17.70 -3.27
N ASN A 76 9.74 -18.31 -2.15
CA ASN A 76 8.36 -18.23 -1.66
C ASN A 76 8.14 -17.11 -0.64
N ASN A 77 9.20 -16.40 -0.22
CA ASN A 77 9.12 -15.34 0.78
C ASN A 77 9.12 -13.96 0.09
N PRO A 78 8.08 -13.13 0.25
CA PRO A 78 8.01 -11.81 -0.40
C PRO A 78 9.12 -10.85 0.04
N LEU A 79 9.68 -11.05 1.23
CA LEU A 79 10.80 -10.28 1.78
C LEU A 79 12.18 -10.76 1.31
N ASP A 80 12.24 -11.82 0.51
CA ASP A 80 13.46 -12.11 -0.25
C ASP A 80 13.47 -11.22 -1.48
N ILE A 81 14.45 -10.32 -1.54
CA ILE A 81 14.53 -9.31 -2.59
C ILE A 81 15.89 -9.41 -3.29
N SER A 82 15.90 -9.67 -4.59
CA SER A 82 17.14 -9.64 -5.37
C SER A 82 17.31 -8.31 -6.10
N ILE A 83 18.57 -7.95 -6.35
CA ILE A 83 18.94 -6.79 -7.17
C ILE A 83 19.31 -7.31 -8.55
N ASN A 84 18.58 -6.95 -9.59
CA ASN A 84 18.95 -7.23 -10.98
C ASN A 84 19.81 -6.07 -11.52
N GLY A 85 21.12 -6.31 -11.69
CA GLY A 85 22.10 -5.28 -12.06
C GLY A 85 22.99 -4.79 -10.91
N GLY A 86 23.37 -3.50 -10.98
CA GLY A 86 24.30 -2.85 -10.05
C GLY A 86 23.67 -2.46 -8.70
N GLY A 87 24.52 -2.19 -7.71
CA GLY A 87 24.11 -1.66 -6.40
C GLY A 87 24.09 -2.69 -5.25
N PHE A 88 24.02 -2.18 -4.03
CA PHE A 88 23.99 -2.96 -2.79
C PHE A 88 22.83 -2.50 -1.92
N PHE A 89 22.23 -3.43 -1.18
CA PHE A 89 21.36 -3.09 -0.06
C PHE A 89 22.18 -2.38 1.01
N ARG A 90 21.63 -1.29 1.55
CA ARG A 90 22.20 -0.58 2.69
C ARG A 90 21.50 -1.01 3.97
N THR A 91 22.23 -1.58 4.90
CA THR A 91 21.73 -1.97 6.22
C THR A 91 22.42 -1.20 7.33
N THR A 92 21.77 -1.08 8.48
CA THR A 92 22.34 -0.48 9.70
C THR A 92 22.33 -1.49 10.83
N THR A 93 23.46 -1.65 11.50
CA THR A 93 23.56 -2.48 12.71
C THR A 93 22.75 -1.87 13.85
N PRO A 94 22.40 -2.65 14.89
CA PRO A 94 21.77 -2.11 16.10
C PRO A 94 22.60 -1.02 16.80
N SER A 95 23.92 -1.00 16.58
CA SER A 95 24.85 0.03 17.08
C SER A 95 24.92 1.29 16.19
N GLY A 96 24.20 1.32 15.07
CA GLY A 96 24.17 2.46 14.13
C GLY A 96 25.23 2.42 13.02
N GLY A 97 26.04 1.37 12.94
CA GLY A 97 27.03 1.20 11.87
C GLY A 97 26.38 0.87 10.54
N VAL A 98 26.83 1.50 9.46
CA VAL A 98 26.31 1.23 8.10
C VAL A 98 27.07 0.07 7.46
N GLN A 99 26.35 -0.83 6.83
CA GLN A 99 26.87 -1.96 6.07
C GLN A 99 26.18 -2.06 4.72
N TYR A 100 26.86 -2.70 3.78
CA TYR A 100 26.38 -2.93 2.43
C TYR A 100 26.30 -4.43 2.19
N SER A 101 25.29 -4.92 1.49
CA SER A 101 25.14 -6.34 1.19
C SER A 101 24.44 -6.58 -0.15
N ARG A 102 24.73 -7.74 -0.76
CA ARG A 102 23.97 -8.33 -1.87
C ARG A 102 22.99 -9.39 -1.40
N ASN A 103 23.07 -9.81 -0.14
CA ASN A 103 22.13 -10.77 0.41
C ASN A 103 20.76 -10.09 0.60
N GLY A 104 19.79 -10.62 -0.13
CA GLY A 104 18.42 -10.15 -0.18
C GLY A 104 17.45 -10.78 0.80
N GLN A 105 17.93 -11.63 1.71
CA GLN A 105 17.08 -12.35 2.65
C GLN A 105 16.75 -11.47 3.85
N PHE A 106 15.51 -10.96 3.87
CA PHE A 106 14.99 -10.13 4.95
C PHE A 106 13.79 -10.78 5.64
N GLN A 107 13.54 -10.34 6.87
CA GLN A 107 12.40 -10.72 7.68
C GLN A 107 11.91 -9.49 8.47
N LEU A 108 10.65 -9.53 8.89
CA LEU A 108 10.09 -8.49 9.76
C LEU A 108 10.38 -8.83 11.22
N ASP A 109 10.92 -7.88 11.98
CA ASP A 109 11.08 -8.05 13.42
C ASP A 109 9.78 -7.75 14.19
N LYS A 110 9.79 -7.93 15.50
CA LYS A 110 8.62 -7.65 16.37
C LYS A 110 8.21 -6.17 16.38
N THR A 111 9.08 -5.27 15.94
CA THR A 111 8.83 -3.83 15.90
C THR A 111 8.30 -3.37 14.54
N GLY A 112 8.20 -4.28 13.56
CA GLY A 112 7.83 -3.94 12.18
C GLY A 112 9.01 -3.44 11.35
N THR A 113 10.25 -3.55 11.82
CA THR A 113 11.44 -3.17 11.07
C THR A 113 11.89 -4.32 10.17
N ILE A 114 12.21 -4.03 8.92
CA ILE A 114 12.77 -5.03 7.99
C ILE A 114 14.23 -5.25 8.38
N ILE A 115 14.57 -6.45 8.81
CA ILE A 115 15.91 -6.85 9.24
C ILE A 115 16.43 -8.03 8.44
N ASN A 116 17.75 -8.17 8.35
CA ASN A 116 18.36 -9.42 7.85
C ASN A 116 18.50 -10.46 8.98
N ALA A 117 19.04 -11.64 8.65
CA ALA A 117 19.27 -12.72 9.62
C ALA A 117 20.18 -12.34 10.80
N GLN A 118 21.06 -11.34 10.63
CA GLN A 118 21.95 -10.82 11.67
C GLN A 118 21.30 -9.73 12.55
N GLY A 119 20.04 -9.35 12.27
CA GLY A 119 19.35 -8.28 12.99
C GLY A 119 19.70 -6.86 12.53
N ASN A 120 20.39 -6.71 11.41
CA ASN A 120 20.68 -5.40 10.82
C ASN A 120 19.46 -4.92 10.04
N ALA A 121 19.04 -3.68 10.26
CA ALA A 121 17.87 -3.11 9.61
C ALA A 121 18.16 -2.68 8.18
N LEU A 122 17.31 -3.06 7.23
CA LEU A 122 17.31 -2.53 5.87
C LEU A 122 16.92 -1.06 5.90
N THR A 123 17.66 -0.23 5.18
CA THR A 123 17.43 1.22 5.15
C THR A 123 16.82 1.68 3.85
N GLY A 124 16.09 2.80 3.93
CA GLY A 124 15.31 3.36 2.86
C GLY A 124 14.79 4.74 3.18
N TYR A 125 13.93 5.24 2.30
CA TYR A 125 13.15 6.44 2.54
C TYR A 125 11.84 6.09 3.25
N PRO A 126 11.53 6.79 4.37
CA PRO A 126 10.25 6.62 5.03
C PRO A 126 9.13 7.23 4.17
N VAL A 127 7.90 6.84 4.47
CA VAL A 127 6.70 7.35 3.82
C VAL A 127 5.87 8.11 4.86
N THR A 128 5.25 9.22 4.45
CA THR A 128 4.30 9.95 5.31
C THR A 128 3.07 9.10 5.60
N LYS A 129 2.27 9.49 6.61
CA LYS A 129 0.96 8.88 6.87
C LYS A 129 0.02 8.90 5.66
N ASP A 130 0.28 9.77 4.68
CA ASP A 130 -0.49 9.93 3.44
C ASP A 130 0.00 9.04 2.29
N GLY A 131 1.13 8.35 2.44
CA GLY A 131 1.69 7.50 1.38
C GLY A 131 2.73 8.19 0.50
N VAL A 132 3.25 9.37 0.89
CA VAL A 132 4.26 10.11 0.12
C VAL A 132 5.67 9.74 0.60
N VAL A 133 6.55 9.31 -0.31
CA VAL A 133 7.95 8.98 0.02
C VAL A 133 8.75 10.24 0.32
N LEU A 134 9.39 10.30 1.49
CA LEU A 134 10.25 11.40 1.91
C LEU A 134 11.72 11.08 1.57
N GLN A 135 12.18 11.58 0.41
CA GLN A 135 13.57 11.44 0.00
C GLN A 135 14.47 12.36 0.86
N GLY A 136 15.13 11.77 1.86
CA GLY A 136 16.00 12.45 2.81
C GLY A 136 17.24 11.61 3.16
N ALA A 137 17.68 11.63 4.42
CA ALA A 137 18.70 10.69 4.87
C ALA A 137 18.09 9.28 5.03
N PRO A 138 18.67 8.22 4.43
CA PRO A 138 18.09 6.88 4.54
C PRO A 138 18.15 6.34 5.96
N GLY A 139 17.00 5.96 6.50
CA GLY A 139 16.82 5.37 7.82
C GLY A 139 16.26 3.95 7.75
N PRO A 140 16.19 3.22 8.88
CA PRO A 140 15.56 1.90 8.94
C PRO A 140 14.14 1.92 8.38
N ILE A 141 13.80 0.95 7.53
CA ILE A 141 12.45 0.80 7.00
C ILE A 141 11.60 0.09 8.05
N LYS A 142 10.61 0.83 8.55
CA LYS A 142 9.60 0.31 9.48
C LYS A 142 8.26 0.25 8.77
N ILE A 143 7.70 -0.94 8.73
CA ILE A 143 6.35 -1.20 8.24
C ILE A 143 5.37 -0.91 9.36
N ASP A 144 4.54 0.11 9.16
CA ASP A 144 3.41 0.37 10.05
C ASP A 144 2.31 -0.65 9.77
N THR A 145 2.10 -1.56 10.72
CA THR A 145 1.04 -2.57 10.65
C THR A 145 -0.27 -2.09 11.27
N ALA A 146 -0.36 -0.81 11.65
CA ALA A 146 -1.62 -0.25 12.11
C ALA A 146 -2.68 -0.31 11.01
N ASP A 147 -3.92 -0.50 11.44
CA ASP A 147 -5.06 -0.47 10.53
C ASP A 147 -5.16 0.90 9.87
N LEU A 148 -5.54 0.89 8.59
CA LEU A 148 -6.00 2.11 7.94
C LEU A 148 -7.25 2.58 8.62
N VAL A 149 -7.19 3.83 9.07
CA VAL A 149 -8.36 4.56 9.51
C VAL A 149 -9.31 4.76 8.32
N PRO A 150 -10.63 4.67 8.56
CA PRO A 150 -11.61 4.96 7.52
C PRO A 150 -11.48 6.40 7.05
N VAL A 151 -11.90 6.64 5.80
CA VAL A 151 -12.02 7.98 5.23
C VAL A 151 -13.44 8.17 4.77
N GLU A 152 -14.06 9.23 5.26
CA GLU A 152 -15.40 9.63 4.84
C GLU A 152 -15.42 10.01 3.36
N THR A 153 -16.53 9.73 2.69
CA THR A 153 -16.71 10.12 1.29
C THR A 153 -17.03 11.60 1.21
N THR A 154 -16.18 12.37 0.53
CA THR A 154 -16.40 13.80 0.28
C THR A 154 -16.71 14.08 -1.18
N LYS A 155 -16.31 13.18 -2.09
CA LYS A 155 -16.45 13.35 -3.54
C LYS A 155 -16.96 12.09 -4.20
N ALA A 156 -17.88 12.28 -5.13
CA ALA A 156 -18.36 11.23 -6.03
C ALA A 156 -18.37 11.72 -7.49
N ASN A 157 -18.16 10.81 -8.43
CA ASN A 157 -18.37 11.07 -9.85
C ASN A 157 -19.13 9.92 -10.50
N PHE A 158 -20.17 10.25 -11.24
CA PHE A 158 -20.89 9.31 -12.09
C PHE A 158 -20.65 9.65 -13.56
N GLU A 159 -20.13 8.67 -14.30
CA GLU A 159 -19.93 8.74 -15.74
C GLU A 159 -20.92 7.81 -16.43
N LEU A 160 -21.86 8.39 -17.18
CA LEU A 160 -22.88 7.63 -17.91
C LEU A 160 -22.92 8.00 -19.39
N ASN A 161 -23.53 7.12 -20.17
CA ASN A 161 -24.12 7.48 -21.44
C ASN A 161 -25.65 7.36 -21.30
N LEU A 162 -26.38 8.46 -21.39
CA LEU A 162 -27.84 8.48 -21.34
C LEU A 162 -28.41 8.40 -22.77
N ASP A 163 -29.40 7.53 -23.01
CA ASP A 163 -30.02 7.42 -24.33
C ASP A 163 -30.84 8.69 -24.66
N SER A 164 -30.39 9.44 -25.66
CA SER A 164 -31.12 10.61 -26.19
C SER A 164 -32.56 10.27 -26.62
N ARG A 165 -32.83 9.02 -27.01
CA ARG A 165 -34.13 8.55 -27.50
C ARG A 165 -35.05 8.05 -26.39
N SER A 166 -34.57 7.97 -25.14
CA SER A 166 -35.44 7.65 -24.00
C SER A 166 -36.63 8.61 -23.96
N LYS A 167 -37.79 8.08 -23.59
CA LYS A 167 -39.01 8.89 -23.39
C LYS A 167 -39.06 9.38 -21.94
N VAL A 168 -39.76 10.49 -21.73
CA VAL A 168 -40.16 10.94 -20.41
C VAL A 168 -41.01 9.83 -19.76
N PRO A 169 -40.78 9.46 -18.48
CA PRO A 169 -41.59 8.45 -17.79
C PRO A 169 -43.08 8.80 -17.80
N GLU A 170 -43.93 7.79 -18.00
CA GLU A 170 -45.40 7.99 -18.08
C GLU A 170 -46.01 8.26 -16.70
N LYS A 171 -45.35 7.81 -15.63
CA LYS A 171 -45.82 7.98 -14.26
C LYS A 171 -45.06 9.12 -13.58
N VAL A 172 -45.82 10.13 -13.15
CA VAL A 172 -45.33 11.28 -12.38
C VAL A 172 -46.25 11.50 -11.15
N PRO A 173 -45.72 11.99 -10.01
CA PRO A 173 -44.33 12.40 -9.76
C PRO A 173 -43.36 11.22 -9.56
N PHE A 174 -42.06 11.52 -9.49
CA PHE A 174 -40.99 10.54 -9.22
C PHE A 174 -41.17 9.82 -7.87
N ASN A 175 -40.82 8.53 -7.84
CA ASN A 175 -40.83 7.69 -6.65
C ASN A 175 -39.77 6.58 -6.78
N ALA A 176 -38.70 6.58 -5.95
CA ALA A 176 -37.65 5.56 -6.00
C ALA A 176 -38.15 4.12 -5.88
N LEU A 177 -39.29 3.88 -5.22
CA LEU A 177 -39.87 2.55 -5.06
C LEU A 177 -40.64 2.06 -6.30
N ASP A 178 -40.85 2.93 -7.30
CA ASP A 178 -41.57 2.60 -8.52
C ASP A 178 -40.67 2.74 -9.76
N PRO A 179 -40.25 1.62 -10.38
CA PRO A 179 -39.36 1.61 -11.53
C PRO A 179 -39.94 2.26 -12.79
N LEU A 180 -41.25 2.54 -12.83
CA LEU A 180 -41.90 3.22 -13.96
C LEU A 180 -41.81 4.74 -13.88
N THR A 181 -41.25 5.28 -12.81
CA THR A 181 -41.16 6.75 -12.58
C THR A 181 -39.79 7.34 -12.94
N TYR A 182 -38.81 6.52 -13.33
CA TYR A 182 -37.47 6.96 -13.72
C TYR A 182 -36.94 6.16 -14.92
N ASN A 183 -35.90 6.68 -15.58
CA ASN A 183 -35.32 6.05 -16.76
C ASN A 183 -34.13 5.14 -16.42
N LYS A 184 -33.33 5.53 -15.42
CA LYS A 184 -32.15 4.79 -14.98
C LYS A 184 -31.90 5.02 -13.50
N GLN A 185 -31.42 3.99 -12.82
CA GLN A 185 -30.84 4.06 -11.48
C GLN A 185 -29.38 3.61 -11.57
N THR A 186 -28.51 4.29 -10.82
CA THR A 186 -27.15 3.86 -10.50
C THR A 186 -26.98 3.83 -8.99
N VAL A 187 -26.09 2.97 -8.50
CA VAL A 187 -25.82 2.83 -7.06
C VAL A 187 -24.33 2.99 -6.83
N LEU A 188 -23.96 3.62 -5.72
CA LEU A 188 -22.59 3.79 -5.30
C LEU A 188 -22.51 3.64 -3.79
N ASP A 189 -21.61 2.77 -3.33
CA ASP A 189 -21.31 2.65 -1.91
C ASP A 189 -20.47 3.85 -1.48
N VAL A 190 -20.96 4.59 -0.49
CA VAL A 190 -20.30 5.74 0.14
C VAL A 190 -20.06 5.43 1.61
N TYR A 191 -19.04 6.05 2.20
CA TYR A 191 -18.57 5.74 3.55
C TYR A 191 -18.72 6.94 4.49
N ASP A 192 -19.19 6.68 5.71
CA ASP A 192 -19.23 7.67 6.79
C ASP A 192 -17.85 7.85 7.48
N SER A 193 -17.77 8.76 8.45
CA SER A 193 -16.53 9.04 9.20
C SER A 193 -16.03 7.86 10.05
N LEU A 194 -16.87 6.85 10.30
CA LEU A 194 -16.53 5.64 11.05
C LEU A 194 -16.24 4.44 10.11
N GLY A 195 -16.44 4.62 8.81
CA GLY A 195 -16.23 3.59 7.79
C GLY A 195 -17.43 2.67 7.54
N ASN A 196 -18.62 3.00 8.05
CA ASN A 196 -19.84 2.30 7.69
C ASN A 196 -20.21 2.63 6.23
N ALA A 197 -20.63 1.62 5.48
CA ALA A 197 -21.05 1.79 4.10
C ALA A 197 -22.54 2.14 4.03
N HIS A 198 -22.87 3.14 3.22
CA HIS A 198 -24.21 3.56 2.85
C HIS A 198 -24.39 3.45 1.34
N VAL A 199 -25.55 3.00 0.89
CA VAL A 199 -25.85 2.85 -0.53
C VAL A 199 -26.48 4.13 -1.06
N MET A 200 -25.70 4.94 -1.77
CA MET A 200 -26.21 6.12 -2.49
C MET A 200 -26.79 5.69 -3.84
N SER A 201 -28.12 5.68 -3.95
CA SER A 201 -28.84 5.44 -5.19
C SER A 201 -29.14 6.76 -5.89
N THR A 202 -28.67 6.91 -7.13
CA THR A 202 -28.95 8.07 -7.98
C THR A 202 -29.91 7.68 -9.11
N PHE A 203 -31.00 8.41 -9.25
CA PHE A 203 -32.04 8.19 -10.26
C PHE A 203 -32.03 9.32 -11.30
N TYR A 204 -32.13 8.94 -12.57
CA TYR A 204 -32.15 9.86 -13.70
C TYR A 204 -33.52 9.82 -14.36
N VAL A 205 -34.16 10.99 -14.44
CA VAL A 205 -35.51 11.18 -14.98
C VAL A 205 -35.43 12.16 -16.13
N LYS A 206 -35.71 11.72 -17.36
CA LYS A 206 -35.76 12.62 -18.51
C LYS A 206 -37.01 13.50 -18.41
N THR A 207 -36.84 14.81 -18.51
CA THR A 207 -37.95 15.78 -18.42
C THR A 207 -38.25 16.42 -19.77
N ASP A 208 -37.23 16.68 -20.58
CA ASP A 208 -37.36 17.21 -21.94
C ASP A 208 -36.19 16.73 -22.82
N ALA A 209 -36.12 17.18 -24.07
CA ALA A 209 -34.94 17.08 -24.90
C ALA A 209 -33.72 17.64 -24.15
N ASN A 210 -32.65 16.84 -24.14
CA ASN A 210 -31.37 17.19 -23.52
C ASN A 210 -31.42 17.57 -22.03
N THR A 211 -32.52 17.28 -21.32
CA THR A 211 -32.72 17.70 -19.93
C THR A 211 -33.13 16.52 -19.06
N TRP A 212 -32.38 16.31 -17.97
CA TRP A 212 -32.56 15.19 -17.05
C TRP A 212 -32.50 15.66 -15.61
N ASP A 213 -33.54 15.35 -14.84
CA ASP A 213 -33.56 15.60 -13.40
C ASP A 213 -32.91 14.43 -12.66
N VAL A 214 -32.17 14.77 -11.60
CA VAL A 214 -31.42 13.84 -10.75
C VAL A 214 -32.05 13.82 -9.36
N TYR A 215 -32.37 12.62 -8.90
CA TYR A 215 -32.89 12.34 -7.56
C TYR A 215 -31.97 11.35 -6.85
N VAL A 216 -31.95 11.38 -5.51
CA VAL A 216 -31.06 10.55 -4.72
C VAL A 216 -31.79 9.94 -3.53
N ALA A 217 -31.48 8.67 -3.28
CA ALA A 217 -31.88 7.94 -2.08
C ALA A 217 -30.65 7.39 -1.36
N SER A 218 -30.71 7.30 -0.03
CA SER A 218 -29.72 6.65 0.82
C SER A 218 -30.32 5.38 1.39
N ASP A 219 -29.62 4.25 1.28
CA ASP A 219 -30.04 2.96 1.86
C ASP A 219 -31.47 2.54 1.48
N GLY A 220 -31.88 2.87 0.25
CA GLY A 220 -33.21 2.58 -0.30
C GLY A 220 -34.32 3.55 0.15
N VAL A 221 -33.98 4.57 0.94
CA VAL A 221 -34.91 5.61 1.40
C VAL A 221 -34.58 6.94 0.71
N GLU A 222 -35.58 7.59 0.14
CA GLU A 222 -35.43 8.91 -0.50
C GLU A 222 -34.76 9.92 0.46
N GLN A 223 -33.84 10.74 -0.06
CA GLN A 223 -33.07 11.69 0.75
C GLN A 223 -33.94 12.57 1.65
N ALA A 224 -35.07 13.06 1.14
CA ALA A 224 -36.02 13.87 1.91
C ALA A 224 -36.67 13.08 3.06
N ALA A 225 -37.01 11.82 2.82
CA ALA A 225 -37.62 10.96 3.84
C ALA A 225 -36.59 10.57 4.91
N ALA A 226 -35.36 10.28 4.49
CA ALA A 226 -34.24 10.03 5.39
C ALA A 226 -33.89 11.29 6.22
N ALA A 227 -34.04 12.50 5.65
CA ALA A 227 -33.79 13.75 6.36
C ALA A 227 -34.81 13.97 7.49
N VAL A 228 -36.08 13.66 7.24
CA VAL A 228 -37.13 13.71 8.28
C VAL A 228 -36.80 12.78 9.44
N ALA A 229 -36.29 11.57 9.16
CA ALA A 229 -35.87 10.64 10.20
C ALA A 229 -34.64 11.14 10.99
N ALA A 230 -33.64 11.72 10.31
CA ALA A 230 -32.40 12.16 10.95
C ALA A 230 -32.54 13.37 11.89
N VAL A 231 -33.64 14.14 11.82
CA VAL A 231 -33.93 15.21 12.80
C VAL A 231 -33.92 14.66 14.24
N VAL A 232 -34.31 13.40 14.43
CA VAL A 232 -34.33 12.71 15.72
C VAL A 232 -32.92 12.55 16.34
N ASN A 233 -31.87 12.47 15.54
CA ASN A 233 -30.50 12.20 16.03
C ASN A 233 -29.93 13.40 16.82
N ASN A 234 -30.18 14.62 16.34
CA ASN A 234 -29.53 15.82 16.86
C ASN A 234 -30.46 16.76 17.66
N ASP A 235 -31.71 16.36 17.88
CA ASP A 235 -32.69 17.16 18.61
C ASP A 235 -32.33 17.34 20.10
N ALA A 236 -32.45 18.58 20.59
CA ALA A 236 -32.09 18.95 21.95
C ALA A 236 -33.04 18.38 23.02
N THR A 237 -34.28 18.02 22.65
CA THR A 237 -35.29 17.45 23.55
C THR A 237 -35.19 15.92 23.63
N LEU A 238 -34.68 15.26 22.60
CA LEU A 238 -34.54 13.79 22.57
C LEU A 238 -33.28 13.27 23.26
N LYS A 239 -32.18 14.04 23.26
CA LYS A 239 -30.94 13.68 23.99
C LYS A 239 -31.17 13.40 25.49
N PRO A 240 -31.87 14.26 26.27
CA PRO A 240 -32.15 13.95 27.67
C PRO A 240 -33.08 12.74 27.83
N LEU A 241 -34.07 12.55 26.95
CA LEU A 241 -34.96 11.38 27.00
C LEU A 241 -34.23 10.05 26.75
N ARG A 242 -33.20 10.03 25.88
CA ARG A 242 -32.29 8.88 25.75
C ARG A 242 -31.50 8.62 27.04
N ALA A 243 -31.03 9.67 27.72
CA ALA A 243 -30.32 9.53 29.00
C ALA A 243 -31.25 9.01 30.11
N ASP A 244 -32.50 9.47 30.16
CA ASP A 244 -33.52 8.98 31.10
C ASP A 244 -33.82 7.49 30.88
N TYR A 245 -33.92 7.04 29.62
CA TYR A 245 -34.04 5.61 29.30
C TYR A 245 -32.82 4.82 29.80
N GLN A 246 -31.60 5.30 29.56
CA GLN A 246 -30.39 4.62 30.04
C GLN A 246 -30.36 4.53 31.58
N ALA A 247 -30.77 5.58 32.29
CA ALA A 247 -30.89 5.58 33.74
C ALA A 247 -31.95 4.57 34.22
N ALA A 248 -33.09 4.47 33.54
CA ALA A 248 -34.13 3.49 33.84
C ALA A 248 -33.68 2.04 33.59
N VAL A 249 -32.87 1.79 32.55
CA VAL A 249 -32.26 0.48 32.32
C VAL A 249 -31.29 0.11 33.44
N GLN A 250 -30.48 1.07 33.91
CA GLN A 250 -29.53 0.86 35.01
C GLN A 250 -30.23 0.58 36.35
N SER A 251 -31.40 1.18 36.60
CA SER A 251 -32.18 0.90 37.81
C SER A 251 -32.84 -0.48 37.81
N GLY A 252 -33.02 -1.08 36.63
CA GLY A 252 -33.63 -2.40 36.45
C GLY A 252 -35.14 -2.43 36.68
N ASP A 253 -35.80 -1.26 36.79
CA ASP A 253 -37.25 -1.15 36.98
C ASP A 253 -38.00 -1.22 35.64
N PRO A 254 -38.78 -2.27 35.36
CA PRO A 254 -39.52 -2.41 34.11
C PRO A 254 -40.53 -1.29 33.88
N ALA A 255 -41.10 -0.71 34.94
CA ALA A 255 -42.07 0.38 34.82
C ALA A 255 -41.41 1.69 34.39
N ALA A 256 -40.24 2.01 34.97
CA ALA A 256 -39.44 3.17 34.57
C ALA A 256 -38.96 3.06 33.11
N ILE A 257 -38.55 1.86 32.69
CA ILE A 257 -38.12 1.60 31.30
C ILE A 257 -39.29 1.83 30.32
N ALA A 258 -40.48 1.33 30.65
CA ALA A 258 -41.67 1.53 29.83
C ALA A 258 -42.05 3.02 29.73
N ALA A 259 -42.03 3.75 30.85
CA ALA A 259 -42.33 5.18 30.88
C ALA A 259 -41.34 6.00 30.04
N ALA A 260 -40.04 5.72 30.14
CA ALA A 260 -39.00 6.40 29.34
C ALA A 260 -39.14 6.12 27.84
N ASN A 261 -39.48 4.88 27.45
CA ASN A 261 -39.75 4.53 26.05
C ASN A 261 -40.97 5.26 25.49
N THR A 262 -42.05 5.38 26.25
CA THR A 262 -43.26 6.13 25.84
C THR A 262 -42.95 7.62 25.67
N ALA A 263 -42.21 8.22 26.61
CA ALA A 263 -41.81 9.62 26.51
C ALA A 263 -40.93 9.89 25.28
N TYR A 264 -39.93 9.02 25.04
CA TYR A 264 -39.05 9.13 23.87
C TYR A 264 -39.83 8.96 22.55
N SER A 265 -40.69 7.94 22.44
CA SER A 265 -41.46 7.69 21.21
C SER A 265 -42.45 8.81 20.89
N ALA A 266 -43.11 9.38 21.91
CA ALA A 266 -44.02 10.52 21.73
C ALA A 266 -43.28 11.77 21.22
N ALA A 267 -42.13 12.09 21.81
CA ALA A 267 -41.31 13.24 21.38
C ALA A 267 -40.72 13.03 19.97
N ALA A 268 -40.16 11.84 19.70
CA ALA A 268 -39.55 11.53 18.41
C ALA A 268 -40.58 11.57 17.28
N GLY A 269 -41.79 11.06 17.53
CA GLY A 269 -42.86 11.14 16.56
C GLY A 269 -43.36 12.54 16.31
N ALA A 270 -43.58 13.34 17.36
CA ALA A 270 -43.99 14.73 17.21
C ALA A 270 -43.00 15.53 16.34
N LEU A 271 -41.70 15.33 16.52
CA LEU A 271 -40.65 15.97 15.72
C LEU A 271 -40.69 15.52 14.26
N MET A 272 -40.81 14.22 13.99
CA MET A 272 -40.89 13.72 12.61
C MET A 272 -42.17 14.18 11.89
N PHE A 273 -43.30 14.27 12.59
CA PHE A 273 -44.53 14.84 12.02
C PHE A 273 -44.35 16.32 11.69
N ALA A 274 -43.77 17.11 12.60
CA ALA A 274 -43.53 18.52 12.37
C ALA A 274 -42.61 18.76 11.15
N GLU A 275 -41.56 17.96 11.00
CA GLU A 275 -40.65 18.06 9.87
C GLU A 275 -41.32 17.61 8.55
N LEU A 276 -42.11 16.52 8.58
CA LEU A 276 -42.87 16.07 7.40
C LEU A 276 -43.90 17.13 6.95
N ASP A 277 -44.56 17.80 7.89
CA ASP A 277 -45.53 18.86 7.60
C ASP A 277 -44.87 20.14 7.08
N ALA A 278 -43.60 20.38 7.42
CA ALA A 278 -42.82 21.49 6.89
C ALA A 278 -42.40 21.26 5.42
N LEU A 279 -42.39 20.02 4.93
CA LEU A 279 -42.02 19.72 3.56
C LEU A 279 -43.08 20.19 2.54
N PRO A 280 -42.67 20.90 1.47
CA PRO A 280 -43.60 21.31 0.43
C PRO A 280 -44.15 20.08 -0.31
N ASN A 281 -45.47 20.06 -0.50
CA ASN A 281 -46.21 19.00 -1.22
C ASN A 281 -46.30 17.63 -0.52
N ALA A 282 -46.11 17.56 0.80
CA ALA A 282 -46.40 16.33 1.57
C ALA A 282 -47.89 15.93 1.43
N THR A 283 -48.14 14.72 0.93
CA THR A 283 -49.49 14.20 0.67
C THR A 283 -50.15 13.66 1.93
N GLN A 284 -51.49 13.61 1.96
CA GLN A 284 -52.23 13.01 3.08
C GLN A 284 -51.88 11.53 3.27
N ALA A 285 -51.67 10.78 2.18
CA ALA A 285 -51.28 9.37 2.25
C ALA A 285 -49.91 9.16 2.93
N GLN A 286 -48.98 10.13 2.81
CA GLN A 286 -47.69 10.09 3.49
C GLN A 286 -47.84 10.35 4.99
N ARG A 287 -48.69 11.30 5.37
CA ARG A 287 -49.08 11.53 6.78
C ARG A 287 -49.77 10.30 7.37
N ASP A 288 -50.73 9.72 6.64
CA ASP A 288 -51.48 8.55 7.08
C ASP A 288 -50.59 7.31 7.25
N ARG A 289 -49.53 7.15 6.43
CA ARG A 289 -48.53 6.09 6.61
C ARG A 289 -47.73 6.26 7.89
N LEU A 290 -47.29 7.48 8.17
CA LEU A 290 -46.61 7.79 9.42
C LEU A 290 -47.57 7.50 10.59
N THR A 291 -48.79 8.03 10.55
CA THR A 291 -49.86 7.76 11.54
C THR A 291 -50.17 6.27 11.69
N ALA A 292 -50.15 5.47 10.62
CA ALA A 292 -50.39 4.03 10.67
C ALA A 292 -49.26 3.24 11.33
N ALA A 293 -48.00 3.70 11.21
CA ALA A 293 -46.90 3.17 12.00
C ALA A 293 -46.94 3.63 13.47
N PHE A 294 -47.61 4.76 13.72
CA PHE A 294 -47.94 5.31 15.03
C PHE A 294 -49.35 4.89 15.51
N THR A 295 -49.69 3.61 15.55
CA THR A 295 -50.96 3.17 16.17
C THR A 295 -50.83 3.01 17.69
N ALA A 296 -51.41 3.97 18.42
CA ALA A 296 -51.64 3.92 19.85
C ALA A 296 -52.52 2.74 20.30
N PRO A 297 -52.47 2.36 21.58
CA PRO A 297 -53.66 2.11 22.35
C PRO A 297 -53.88 3.28 23.31
N THR A 298 -54.86 4.14 22.97
CA THR A 298 -55.70 4.97 23.87
C THR A 298 -55.13 5.56 25.17
N ASP A 299 -53.86 5.93 25.22
CA ASP A 299 -53.31 7.05 26.01
C ASP A 299 -51.84 7.23 25.60
N VAL A 300 -51.57 8.32 24.88
CA VAL A 300 -50.23 8.84 24.51
C VAL A 300 -49.25 7.82 23.86
N GLY A 301 -49.29 7.71 22.52
CA GLY A 301 -48.09 7.54 21.67
C GLY A 301 -47.09 6.41 21.97
N ALA A 302 -47.50 5.14 21.99
CA ALA A 302 -46.54 4.03 22.12
C ALA A 302 -46.18 3.38 20.76
N ILE A 303 -44.93 3.57 20.31
CA ILE A 303 -44.26 2.58 19.47
C ILE A 303 -43.88 1.42 20.39
N VAL A 304 -44.29 0.19 20.07
CA VAL A 304 -43.81 -0.99 20.81
C VAL A 304 -42.37 -1.28 20.38
N GLY A 305 -41.43 -0.56 20.99
CA GLY A 305 -40.01 -0.81 20.92
C GLY A 305 -39.46 -1.09 22.31
N THR A 306 -38.49 -2.00 22.42
CA THR A 306 -37.84 -2.29 23.71
C THR A 306 -36.77 -1.25 24.07
N SER A 307 -36.40 -0.37 23.12
CA SER A 307 -35.37 0.67 23.26
C SER A 307 -35.59 1.84 22.27
N PRO A 308 -35.00 3.02 22.55
CA PRO A 308 -34.96 4.15 21.62
C PRO A 308 -34.51 3.80 20.20
N ASP A 309 -33.57 2.86 20.04
CA ASP A 309 -33.07 2.47 18.71
C ASP A 309 -34.09 1.63 17.92
N LYS A 310 -34.86 0.76 18.58
CA LYS A 310 -35.95 0.04 17.91
C LYS A 310 -37.11 0.96 17.56
N ILE A 311 -37.35 1.97 18.41
CA ILE A 311 -38.31 3.03 18.13
C ILE A 311 -37.86 3.78 16.87
N ASN A 312 -36.62 4.26 16.83
CA ASN A 312 -36.02 4.91 15.66
C ASN A 312 -36.13 4.04 14.39
N ALA A 313 -35.76 2.76 14.45
CA ALA A 313 -35.85 1.86 13.29
C ALA A 313 -37.29 1.71 12.76
N ALA A 314 -38.28 1.59 13.65
CA ALA A 314 -39.69 1.53 13.26
C ALA A 314 -40.16 2.84 12.61
N LEU A 315 -39.69 3.98 13.12
CA LEU A 315 -39.97 5.30 12.57
C LEU A 315 -39.41 5.48 11.15
N ALA A 316 -38.15 5.12 10.93
CA ALA A 316 -37.56 5.19 9.60
C ALA A 316 -38.16 4.20 8.61
N ALA A 317 -38.60 3.03 9.05
CA ALA A 317 -39.29 2.10 8.16
C ALA A 317 -40.66 2.65 7.66
N ALA A 318 -41.27 3.55 8.42
CA ALA A 318 -42.58 4.12 8.14
C ALA A 318 -42.55 5.42 7.34
N ILE A 319 -41.41 6.11 7.32
CA ILE A 319 -41.31 7.44 6.74
C ILE A 319 -41.44 7.40 5.22
N SER A 320 -42.30 8.25 4.68
CA SER A 320 -42.41 8.49 3.25
C SER A 320 -42.57 9.98 3.03
N ALA A 321 -41.64 10.59 2.31
CA ALA A 321 -41.66 12.02 2.00
C ALA A 321 -41.70 12.22 0.48
N PRO A 322 -42.15 13.40 0.00
CA PRO A 322 -42.00 13.78 -1.39
C PRO A 322 -40.52 13.71 -1.80
N ALA A 323 -40.24 13.16 -2.98
CA ALA A 323 -38.88 13.11 -3.47
C ALA A 323 -38.34 14.53 -3.71
N SER A 324 -37.14 14.81 -3.19
CA SER A 324 -36.46 16.08 -3.42
C SER A 324 -35.54 15.95 -4.63
N LYS A 325 -35.63 16.93 -5.54
CA LYS A 325 -34.72 17.01 -6.68
C LYS A 325 -33.37 17.55 -6.23
N VAL A 326 -32.29 16.84 -6.54
CA VAL A 326 -30.92 17.26 -6.26
C VAL A 326 -30.44 18.30 -7.27
N GLY A 327 -30.74 18.07 -8.55
CA GLY A 327 -30.32 18.96 -9.62
C GLY A 327 -30.86 18.54 -10.99
N THR A 328 -30.52 19.33 -12.01
CA THR A 328 -30.90 19.06 -13.41
C THR A 328 -29.64 19.08 -14.27
N LEU A 329 -29.40 18.00 -15.00
CA LEU A 329 -28.36 17.89 -16.01
C LEU A 329 -28.91 18.36 -17.36
N VAL A 330 -28.17 19.28 -18.00
CA VAL A 330 -28.51 19.78 -19.33
C VAL A 330 -27.38 19.45 -20.29
N PHE A 331 -27.71 18.90 -21.46
CA PHE A 331 -26.75 18.53 -22.49
C PHE A 331 -26.76 19.52 -23.66
N ASP A 332 -25.60 19.74 -24.27
CA ASP A 332 -25.49 20.47 -25.52
C ASP A 332 -25.91 19.60 -26.73
N GLN A 333 -25.97 20.22 -27.91
CA GLN A 333 -26.31 19.51 -29.15
C GLN A 333 -25.24 18.48 -29.60
N LYS A 334 -24.08 18.45 -28.95
CA LYS A 334 -23.00 17.49 -29.18
C LYS A 334 -23.04 16.33 -28.18
N GLY A 335 -24.01 16.31 -27.26
CA GLY A 335 -24.18 15.25 -26.27
C GLY A 335 -23.27 15.37 -25.05
N SER A 336 -22.61 16.51 -24.83
CA SER A 336 -21.81 16.79 -23.62
C SER A 336 -22.61 17.62 -22.62
N ILE A 337 -22.31 17.53 -21.32
CA ILE A 337 -22.96 18.38 -20.31
C ILE A 337 -22.62 19.86 -20.57
N SER A 338 -23.65 20.69 -20.61
CA SER A 338 -23.55 22.14 -20.79
C SER A 338 -23.69 22.86 -19.45
N THR A 339 -22.56 23.18 -18.81
CA THR A 339 -22.54 23.96 -17.56
C THR A 339 -23.12 25.36 -17.76
N THR A 340 -23.00 25.94 -18.96
CA THR A 340 -23.62 27.22 -19.31
C THR A 340 -25.14 27.13 -19.34
N ALA A 341 -25.70 26.05 -19.92
CA ALA A 341 -27.14 25.85 -19.93
C ALA A 341 -27.70 25.53 -18.54
N MET A 342 -26.95 24.78 -17.72
CA MET A 342 -27.31 24.55 -16.32
C MET A 342 -27.33 25.84 -15.50
N ALA A 343 -26.36 26.73 -15.69
CA ALA A 343 -26.31 28.02 -15.02
C ALA A 343 -27.44 28.98 -15.44
N ALA A 344 -28.04 28.75 -16.62
CA ALA A 344 -29.18 29.52 -17.12
C ALA A 344 -30.55 29.03 -16.59
N LEU A 345 -30.60 27.90 -15.87
CA LEU A 345 -31.82 27.43 -15.22
C LEU A 345 -32.26 28.38 -14.10
N THR A 346 -33.53 28.31 -13.70
CA THR A 346 -34.07 29.07 -12.57
C THR A 346 -34.60 28.09 -11.51
N PRO A 347 -33.92 27.89 -10.37
CA PRO A 347 -32.67 28.53 -9.96
C PRO A 347 -31.45 28.01 -10.75
N ALA A 348 -30.39 28.83 -10.82
CA ALA A 348 -29.16 28.48 -11.52
C ALA A 348 -28.50 27.26 -10.87
N GLN A 349 -28.03 26.32 -11.70
CA GLN A 349 -27.42 25.06 -11.25
C GLN A 349 -25.95 25.02 -11.66
N THR A 350 -25.08 24.52 -10.78
CA THR A 350 -23.66 24.32 -11.04
C THR A 350 -23.21 22.94 -10.57
N LEU A 351 -22.22 22.37 -11.26
CA LEU A 351 -21.54 21.14 -10.81
C LEU A 351 -20.29 21.50 -10.00
N PRO A 352 -19.90 20.68 -9.00
CA PRO A 352 -20.61 19.50 -8.49
C PRO A 352 -21.89 19.85 -7.70
N PHE A 353 -22.84 18.92 -7.61
CA PHE A 353 -23.98 19.04 -6.70
C PHE A 353 -23.57 18.64 -5.28
N ASN A 354 -23.99 19.42 -4.28
CA ASN A 354 -23.80 19.06 -2.88
C ASN A 354 -24.97 18.18 -2.43
N ILE A 355 -24.74 16.87 -2.36
CA ILE A 355 -25.73 15.92 -1.86
C ILE A 355 -25.49 15.74 -0.36
N THR A 356 -26.50 16.05 0.44
CA THR A 356 -26.49 15.83 1.88
C THR A 356 -27.22 14.53 2.19
N LEU A 357 -26.49 13.45 2.48
CA LEU A 357 -27.07 12.19 2.91
C LEU A 357 -27.20 12.18 4.44
N PRO A 358 -28.43 12.21 4.97
CA PRO A 358 -28.65 12.00 6.39
C PRO A 358 -28.37 10.52 6.74
N ILE A 359 -27.67 10.30 7.84
CA ILE A 359 -27.42 8.96 8.37
C ILE A 359 -28.50 8.68 9.41
N PHE A 360 -29.17 7.54 9.28
CA PHE A 360 -30.16 7.12 10.26
C PHE A 360 -30.32 5.60 10.25
N PRO A 361 -30.32 4.92 11.42
CA PRO A 361 -30.22 5.48 12.78
C PRO A 361 -28.82 6.03 13.10
N ASP A 362 -28.74 6.92 14.10
CA ASP A 362 -27.48 7.51 14.59
C ASP A 362 -26.44 6.41 14.94
N THR A 363 -25.29 6.46 14.27
CA THR A 363 -24.15 5.57 14.50
C THR A 363 -23.03 6.22 15.33
N GLY A 364 -23.19 7.49 15.71
CA GLY A 364 -22.15 8.33 16.31
C GLY A 364 -21.15 8.87 15.29
N SER A 365 -21.43 8.74 13.99
CA SER A 365 -20.64 9.32 12.91
C SER A 365 -20.87 10.83 12.79
N ILE A 366 -20.04 11.50 12.00
CA ILE A 366 -20.26 12.90 11.66
C ILE A 366 -21.48 12.98 10.72
N GLU A 367 -22.50 13.72 11.16
CA GLU A 367 -23.73 13.93 10.40
C GLU A 367 -23.95 15.43 10.06
N PRO A 368 -24.54 15.74 8.90
CA PRO A 368 -24.89 14.81 7.81
C PRO A 368 -23.67 14.52 6.90
N LEU A 369 -23.72 13.41 6.14
CA LEU A 369 -22.70 13.07 5.16
C LEU A 369 -22.88 13.95 3.90
N VAL A 370 -21.99 14.92 3.69
CA VAL A 370 -22.04 15.83 2.54
C VAL A 370 -21.07 15.37 1.46
N ILE A 371 -21.60 15.14 0.26
CA ILE A 371 -20.83 14.60 -0.88
C ILE A 371 -20.94 15.56 -2.08
N GLU A 372 -19.80 16.04 -2.54
CA GLU A 372 -19.66 16.75 -3.81
C GLU A 372 -19.76 15.76 -4.97
N THR A 373 -20.92 15.73 -5.63
CA THR A 373 -21.19 14.78 -6.71
C THR A 373 -21.10 15.45 -8.07
N SER A 374 -20.16 14.98 -8.88
CA SER A 374 -19.94 15.43 -10.26
C SER A 374 -20.44 14.41 -11.29
N PHE A 375 -20.62 14.87 -12.52
CA PHE A 375 -21.04 14.04 -13.66
C PHE A 375 -20.06 14.19 -14.82
N THR A 376 -18.78 14.41 -14.51
CA THR A 376 -17.75 14.68 -15.51
C THR A 376 -17.57 13.46 -16.41
N GLY A 377 -17.58 13.68 -17.72
CA GLY A 377 -17.50 12.62 -18.73
C GLY A 377 -18.85 11.99 -19.10
N THR A 378 -19.94 12.36 -18.41
CA THR A 378 -21.28 11.91 -18.78
C THR A 378 -21.70 12.50 -20.13
N THR A 379 -22.28 11.65 -20.96
CA THR A 379 -22.69 11.95 -22.34
C THR A 379 -24.13 11.57 -22.59
N GLN A 380 -24.74 12.16 -23.61
CA GLN A 380 -26.04 11.78 -24.12
C GLN A 380 -25.97 11.45 -25.61
N TYR A 381 -26.14 10.17 -25.97
CA TYR A 381 -26.09 9.70 -27.35
C TYR A 381 -27.26 8.78 -27.69
N GLY A 382 -27.46 8.50 -28.98
CA GLY A 382 -28.52 7.61 -29.48
C GLY A 382 -28.27 6.12 -29.27
N THR A 383 -27.65 5.75 -28.15
CA THR A 383 -27.35 4.37 -27.76
C THR A 383 -28.00 4.08 -26.40
N ALA A 384 -28.24 2.81 -26.10
CA ALA A 384 -28.87 2.41 -24.85
C ALA A 384 -28.12 2.98 -23.64
N THR A 385 -28.88 3.37 -22.61
CA THR A 385 -28.30 3.97 -21.41
C THR A 385 -27.34 2.98 -20.73
N SER A 386 -26.11 3.41 -20.49
CA SER A 386 -25.07 2.60 -19.87
C SER A 386 -24.30 3.42 -18.84
N GLU A 387 -23.96 2.80 -17.73
CA GLU A 387 -23.00 3.34 -16.78
C GLU A 387 -21.59 3.00 -17.27
N LYS A 388 -20.70 4.00 -17.35
CA LYS A 388 -19.30 3.82 -17.76
C LYS A 388 -18.40 3.64 -16.55
N ALA A 389 -18.54 4.51 -15.55
CA ALA A 389 -17.78 4.47 -14.31
C ALA A 389 -18.53 5.20 -13.19
N SER A 390 -18.43 4.69 -11.97
CA SER A 390 -18.86 5.37 -10.75
C SER A 390 -17.74 5.31 -9.74
N THR A 391 -17.28 6.46 -9.25
CA THR A 391 -16.08 6.56 -8.40
C THR A 391 -16.32 7.46 -7.21
N GLN A 392 -15.70 7.13 -6.07
CA GLN A 392 -15.71 7.93 -4.84
C GLN A 392 -14.37 7.85 -4.10
N ASP A 393 -14.13 8.74 -3.14
CA ASP A 393 -12.84 8.94 -2.45
C ASP A 393 -12.73 8.32 -1.05
N GLY A 394 -13.84 7.99 -0.40
CA GLY A 394 -13.90 7.31 0.89
C GLY A 394 -13.61 5.81 0.85
N TYR A 395 -13.41 5.23 2.04
CA TYR A 395 -13.20 3.80 2.24
C TYR A 395 -13.35 3.40 3.71
N SER A 396 -13.75 2.15 3.93
CA SER A 396 -13.79 1.53 5.27
C SER A 396 -12.38 1.35 5.85
N SER A 397 -12.29 1.04 7.14
CA SER A 397 -11.04 0.60 7.74
C SER A 397 -10.49 -0.64 7.03
N GLY A 398 -9.17 -0.84 7.10
CA GLY A 398 -8.52 -1.99 6.49
C GLY A 398 -7.25 -2.38 7.24
N HIS A 399 -7.12 -3.66 7.55
CA HIS A 399 -5.88 -4.19 8.12
C HIS A 399 -4.93 -4.61 7.00
N LEU A 400 -3.62 -4.59 7.28
CA LEU A 400 -2.60 -4.97 6.30
C LEU A 400 -2.63 -6.48 6.04
N GLU A 401 -2.95 -6.91 4.83
CA GLU A 401 -2.99 -8.33 4.47
C GLU A 401 -1.65 -8.84 3.96
N ARG A 402 -1.01 -8.05 3.07
CA ARG A 402 0.30 -8.38 2.49
C ARG A 402 1.02 -7.12 2.07
N PHE A 403 2.33 -7.21 1.96
CA PHE A 403 3.15 -6.18 1.34
C PHE A 403 4.20 -6.83 0.44
N ALA A 404 4.60 -6.13 -0.61
CA ALA A 404 5.63 -6.58 -1.53
C ALA A 404 6.47 -5.39 -1.99
N ALA A 405 7.75 -5.64 -2.27
CA ALA A 405 8.63 -4.64 -2.85
C ALA A 405 8.46 -4.59 -4.38
N GLY A 406 8.15 -3.41 -4.91
CA GLY A 406 8.15 -3.12 -6.34
C GLY A 406 9.56 -3.08 -6.94
N ALA A 407 9.64 -3.03 -8.27
CA ALA A 407 10.92 -2.98 -8.99
C ALA A 407 11.70 -1.66 -8.77
N ASP A 408 10.98 -0.60 -8.42
CA ASP A 408 11.46 0.73 -8.01
C ASP A 408 11.83 0.81 -6.52
N GLY A 409 11.71 -0.31 -5.80
CA GLY A 409 11.96 -0.43 -4.37
C GLY A 409 10.87 0.11 -3.47
N VAL A 410 9.74 0.59 -4.01
CA VAL A 410 8.60 0.99 -3.19
C VAL A 410 7.95 -0.27 -2.63
N ILE A 411 7.88 -0.37 -1.30
CA ILE A 411 7.16 -1.43 -0.60
C ILE A 411 5.69 -1.02 -0.57
N LEU A 412 4.85 -1.76 -1.28
CA LEU A 412 3.42 -1.50 -1.36
C LEU A 412 2.67 -2.46 -0.45
N GLY A 413 1.95 -1.92 0.53
CA GLY A 413 1.00 -2.65 1.35
C GLY A 413 -0.35 -2.76 0.67
N GLN A 414 -0.93 -3.96 0.68
CA GLN A 414 -2.31 -4.23 0.26
C GLN A 414 -3.14 -4.50 1.51
N TYR A 415 -4.23 -3.77 1.63
CA TYR A 415 -5.12 -3.81 2.78
C TYR A 415 -6.43 -4.53 2.46
N SER A 416 -7.10 -5.03 3.50
CA SER A 416 -8.35 -5.80 3.36
C SER A 416 -9.51 -5.01 2.73
N ASN A 417 -9.43 -3.68 2.73
CA ASN A 417 -10.39 -2.78 2.07
C ASN A 417 -10.06 -2.56 0.57
N GLY A 418 -9.13 -3.33 0.00
CA GLY A 418 -8.71 -3.25 -1.40
C GLY A 418 -7.81 -2.05 -1.74
N LYS A 419 -7.50 -1.17 -0.76
CA LYS A 419 -6.59 -0.06 -0.97
C LYS A 419 -5.14 -0.53 -0.89
N SER A 420 -4.28 0.12 -1.66
CA SER A 420 -2.83 -0.09 -1.63
C SER A 420 -2.12 1.18 -1.21
N ARG A 421 -1.13 1.09 -0.31
CA ARG A 421 -0.36 2.25 0.17
C ARG A 421 1.13 1.97 0.19
N PRO A 422 1.98 2.96 -0.17
CA PRO A 422 3.42 2.85 0.02
C PRO A 422 3.74 2.81 1.52
N LEU A 423 4.61 1.90 1.94
CA LEU A 423 5.05 1.71 3.33
C LEU A 423 6.51 2.12 3.55
N GLY A 424 7.28 2.21 2.47
CA GLY A 424 8.71 2.51 2.49
C GLY A 424 9.26 2.47 1.07
N GLN A 425 10.41 3.08 0.83
CA GLN A 425 11.17 2.84 -0.40
C GLN A 425 12.59 2.39 -0.08
N ILE A 426 12.97 1.22 -0.56
CA ILE A 426 14.33 0.68 -0.41
C ILE A 426 15.29 1.53 -1.22
N VAL A 427 16.43 1.87 -0.64
CA VAL A 427 17.52 2.53 -1.36
C VAL A 427 18.61 1.53 -1.72
N LEU A 428 19.25 1.76 -2.85
CA LEU A 428 20.46 1.06 -3.26
C LEU A 428 21.65 1.99 -3.20
N VAL A 429 22.81 1.39 -2.96
CA VAL A 429 24.08 2.11 -2.91
C VAL A 429 25.03 1.55 -3.94
N THR A 430 25.64 2.44 -4.71
CA THR A 430 26.74 2.11 -5.61
C THR A 430 28.03 2.79 -5.15
N PHE A 431 29.16 2.25 -5.60
CA PHE A 431 30.49 2.76 -5.31
C PHE A 431 31.22 2.98 -6.62
N ALA A 432 32.07 4.00 -6.68
CA ALA A 432 32.92 4.24 -7.83
C ALA A 432 33.87 3.05 -8.07
N ASN A 433 34.35 2.43 -7.00
CA ASN A 433 35.21 1.25 -7.06
C ASN A 433 34.76 0.16 -6.07
N PRO A 434 33.91 -0.80 -6.49
CA PRO A 434 33.46 -1.89 -5.63
C PRO A 434 34.60 -2.76 -5.06
N ASP A 435 35.71 -2.92 -5.79
CA ASP A 435 36.86 -3.73 -5.34
C ASP A 435 37.58 -3.13 -4.13
N GLY A 436 37.34 -1.84 -3.84
CA GLY A 436 37.86 -1.18 -2.65
C GLY A 436 37.06 -1.47 -1.38
N LEU A 437 35.90 -2.13 -1.46
CA LEU A 437 35.09 -2.45 -0.30
C LEU A 437 35.79 -3.45 0.61
N THR A 438 35.71 -3.22 1.92
CA THR A 438 36.31 -4.13 2.91
C THR A 438 35.27 -5.12 3.41
N PRO A 439 35.50 -6.45 3.30
CA PRO A 439 34.57 -7.45 3.79
C PRO A 439 34.53 -7.46 5.32
N LEU A 440 33.32 -7.45 5.89
CA LEU A 440 33.08 -7.53 7.34
C LEU A 440 32.74 -8.95 7.81
N GLY A 441 32.58 -9.90 6.88
CA GLY A 441 31.97 -11.21 7.11
C GLY A 441 30.45 -11.18 6.92
N ASN A 442 29.80 -12.34 7.01
CA ASN A 442 28.34 -12.49 6.87
C ASN A 442 27.74 -11.86 5.59
N ASN A 443 28.48 -11.89 4.48
CA ASN A 443 28.11 -11.25 3.21
C ASN A 443 27.82 -9.74 3.35
N ALA A 444 28.54 -9.08 4.26
CA ALA A 444 28.48 -7.64 4.46
C ALA A 444 29.83 -6.99 4.15
N TRP A 445 29.76 -5.76 3.66
CA TRP A 445 30.89 -4.92 3.30
C TRP A 445 30.78 -3.55 3.97
N SER A 446 31.91 -2.94 4.28
CA SER A 446 32.00 -1.51 4.63
C SER A 446 32.74 -0.72 3.55
N GLU A 447 32.44 0.57 3.50
CA GLU A 447 33.17 1.53 2.68
C GLU A 447 34.62 1.69 3.17
N SER A 448 35.50 2.06 2.24
CA SER A 448 36.88 2.39 2.52
C SER A 448 37.31 3.62 1.71
N SER A 449 38.49 4.16 1.98
CA SER A 449 39.07 5.22 1.15
C SER A 449 39.29 4.78 -0.31
N ALA A 450 39.48 3.48 -0.56
CA ALA A 450 39.69 2.93 -1.90
C ALA A 450 38.38 2.67 -2.67
N SER A 451 37.24 2.53 -1.98
CA SER A 451 35.93 2.32 -2.64
C SER A 451 35.32 3.61 -3.17
N GLY A 452 35.73 4.74 -2.60
CA GLY A 452 35.05 6.03 -2.76
C GLY A 452 33.81 6.14 -1.86
N THR A 453 33.17 7.31 -1.90
CA THR A 453 31.97 7.60 -1.10
C THR A 453 30.74 6.85 -1.64
N PRO A 454 29.82 6.42 -0.75
CA PRO A 454 28.61 5.74 -1.15
C PRO A 454 27.69 6.66 -1.95
N GLN A 455 27.29 6.22 -3.14
CA GLN A 455 26.29 6.89 -3.97
C GLN A 455 24.93 6.24 -3.73
N VAL A 456 24.12 6.86 -2.87
CA VAL A 456 22.76 6.39 -2.56
C VAL A 456 21.80 6.82 -3.66
N GLY A 457 20.95 5.92 -4.13
CA GLY A 457 19.87 6.26 -5.05
C GLY A 457 18.73 5.24 -4.99
N THR A 458 17.67 5.52 -5.74
CA THR A 458 16.53 4.61 -5.86
C THR A 458 16.83 3.50 -6.89
N PRO A 459 16.26 2.30 -6.73
CA PRO A 459 16.35 1.25 -7.73
C PRO A 459 15.88 1.70 -9.12
N GLY A 460 16.54 1.18 -10.16
CA GLY A 460 16.23 1.47 -11.56
C GLY A 460 16.68 2.85 -12.05
N THR A 461 17.39 3.63 -11.24
CA THR A 461 17.95 4.93 -11.64
C THR A 461 19.48 4.93 -11.64
N GLY A 462 20.08 5.59 -12.63
CA GLY A 462 21.54 5.70 -12.75
C GLY A 462 22.22 4.32 -12.86
N ALA A 463 23.16 4.04 -11.95
CA ALA A 463 23.88 2.77 -11.88
C ALA A 463 23.18 1.72 -10.99
N ASN A 464 22.04 2.06 -10.37
CA ASN A 464 21.29 1.13 -9.53
C ASN A 464 20.43 0.21 -10.39
N GLY A 465 20.52 -1.09 -10.12
CA GLY A 465 19.67 -2.12 -10.70
C GLY A 465 18.22 -2.02 -10.25
N GLN A 466 17.37 -2.84 -10.86
CA GLN A 466 15.98 -2.99 -10.47
C GLN A 466 15.85 -4.03 -9.35
N LEU A 467 14.86 -3.87 -8.48
CA LEU A 467 14.56 -4.90 -7.48
C LEU A 467 13.60 -5.95 -8.04
N ARG A 468 13.66 -7.15 -7.47
CA ARG A 468 12.68 -8.20 -7.70
C ARG A 468 12.33 -8.86 -6.38
N SER A 469 11.07 -8.73 -5.96
CA SER A 469 10.54 -9.40 -4.77
C SER A 469 10.38 -10.91 -5.01
N ALA A 470 10.30 -11.67 -3.91
CA ALA A 470 10.21 -13.13 -3.91
C ALA A 470 11.34 -13.78 -4.73
N SER A 471 12.57 -13.27 -4.57
CA SER A 471 13.74 -13.82 -5.24
C SER A 471 15.03 -13.55 -4.49
N VAL A 472 16.01 -14.43 -4.70
CA VAL A 472 17.35 -14.33 -4.10
C VAL A 472 18.41 -14.40 -5.19
N GLU A 473 19.51 -13.68 -5.00
CA GLU A 473 20.69 -13.81 -5.84
C GLU A 473 21.59 -14.93 -5.29
N THR A 474 21.84 -15.98 -6.08
CA THR A 474 22.75 -17.07 -5.68
C THR A 474 24.20 -16.60 -5.68
N SER A 475 25.09 -17.43 -5.13
CA SER A 475 26.52 -17.25 -5.32
C SER A 475 26.87 -17.18 -6.81
N ASN A 476 27.86 -16.37 -7.17
CA ASN A 476 28.42 -16.32 -8.52
C ASN A 476 29.58 -17.32 -8.72
N VAL A 477 29.78 -18.25 -7.78
CA VAL A 477 30.82 -19.28 -7.84
C VAL A 477 30.35 -20.44 -8.71
N ASP A 478 31.12 -20.73 -9.77
CA ASP A 478 30.95 -21.96 -10.56
C ASP A 478 31.76 -23.11 -9.94
N LEU A 479 31.06 -24.06 -9.34
CA LEU A 479 31.66 -25.23 -8.70
C LEU A 479 32.54 -26.05 -9.64
N THR A 480 32.17 -26.15 -10.92
CA THR A 480 32.95 -26.95 -11.88
C THR A 480 34.29 -26.28 -12.17
N ALA A 481 34.29 -24.96 -12.36
CA ALA A 481 35.50 -24.18 -12.54
C ALA A 481 36.38 -24.19 -11.28
N GLU A 482 35.79 -24.03 -10.09
CA GLU A 482 36.54 -24.06 -8.83
C GLU A 482 37.18 -25.43 -8.55
N LEU A 483 36.50 -26.54 -8.86
CA LEU A 483 37.09 -27.89 -8.70
C LEU A 483 38.28 -28.11 -9.64
N VAL A 484 38.23 -27.60 -10.87
CA VAL A 484 39.36 -27.65 -11.81
C VAL A 484 40.52 -26.76 -11.31
N ASN A 485 40.21 -25.57 -10.81
CA ASN A 485 41.20 -24.67 -10.22
C ASN A 485 41.85 -25.30 -8.98
N MET A 486 41.09 -26.03 -8.15
CA MET A 486 41.61 -26.75 -6.99
C MET A 486 42.62 -27.81 -7.42
N ILE A 487 42.29 -28.64 -8.42
CA ILE A 487 43.20 -29.67 -8.95
C ILE A 487 44.48 -29.03 -9.49
N THR A 488 44.35 -27.88 -10.17
CA THR A 488 45.49 -27.13 -10.71
C THR A 488 46.37 -26.58 -9.60
N ALA A 489 45.79 -25.93 -8.60
CA ALA A 489 46.51 -25.41 -7.44
C ALA A 489 47.19 -26.52 -6.62
N GLN A 490 46.56 -27.68 -6.47
CA GLN A 490 47.17 -28.86 -5.83
C GLN A 490 48.38 -29.37 -6.61
N ARG A 491 48.30 -29.45 -7.94
CA ARG A 491 49.45 -29.84 -8.79
C ARG A 491 50.59 -28.82 -8.68
N VAL A 492 50.29 -27.53 -8.64
CA VAL A 492 51.29 -26.47 -8.45
C VAL A 492 51.95 -26.58 -7.06
N TYR A 493 51.16 -26.82 -6.01
CA TYR A 493 51.68 -27.05 -4.66
C TYR A 493 52.63 -28.26 -4.62
N GLN A 494 52.23 -29.39 -5.22
CA GLN A 494 53.08 -30.59 -5.33
C GLN A 494 54.37 -30.32 -6.12
N ALA A 495 54.30 -29.61 -7.25
CA ALA A 495 55.47 -29.25 -8.06
C ALA A 495 56.45 -28.34 -7.29
N ASN A 496 55.95 -27.34 -6.56
CA ASN A 496 56.78 -26.48 -5.71
C ASN A 496 57.43 -27.28 -4.57
N SER A 497 56.71 -28.22 -3.96
CA SER A 497 57.26 -29.12 -2.93
C SER A 497 58.37 -30.03 -3.47
N GLN A 498 58.25 -30.50 -4.71
CA GLN A 498 59.27 -31.33 -5.35
C GLN A 498 60.54 -30.52 -5.63
N THR A 499 60.41 -29.25 -6.00
CA THR A 499 61.55 -28.34 -6.19
C THR A 499 62.36 -28.18 -4.89
N ILE A 500 61.67 -28.04 -3.75
CA ILE A 500 62.30 -27.97 -2.43
C ILE A 500 63.04 -29.29 -2.13
N LYS A 501 62.40 -30.44 -2.34
CA LYS A 501 63.03 -31.76 -2.13
C LYS A 501 64.28 -31.97 -2.96
N THR A 502 64.24 -31.63 -4.25
CA THR A 502 65.40 -31.75 -5.13
C THR A 502 66.54 -30.84 -4.66
N GLN A 503 66.21 -29.63 -4.19
CA GLN A 503 67.22 -28.72 -3.65
C GLN A 503 67.83 -29.23 -2.34
N ASP A 504 67.02 -29.77 -1.43
CA ASP A 504 67.51 -30.38 -0.18
C ASP A 504 68.40 -31.59 -0.46
N GLN A 505 68.06 -32.43 -1.46
CA GLN A 505 68.90 -33.55 -1.89
C GLN A 505 70.27 -33.09 -2.41
N VAL A 506 70.33 -32.02 -3.21
CA VAL A 506 71.58 -31.43 -3.70
C VAL A 506 72.41 -30.82 -2.57
N LEU A 507 71.77 -30.18 -1.58
CA LEU A 507 72.47 -29.67 -0.41
C LEU A 507 73.02 -30.82 0.46
N GLN A 508 72.26 -31.90 0.63
CA GLN A 508 72.70 -33.07 1.40
C GLN A 508 73.89 -33.78 0.76
N THR A 509 73.92 -33.92 -0.58
CA THR A 509 75.08 -34.47 -1.28
C THR A 509 76.31 -33.57 -1.17
N LEU A 510 76.14 -32.25 -1.22
CA LEU A 510 77.20 -31.27 -0.97
C LEU A 510 77.77 -31.35 0.45
N VAL A 511 76.92 -31.56 1.46
CA VAL A 511 77.36 -31.70 2.86
C VAL A 511 78.10 -33.02 3.09
N ASN A 512 77.69 -34.09 2.42
CA ASN A 512 78.33 -35.41 2.49
C ASN A 512 79.65 -35.52 1.69
N LEU A 513 80.03 -34.47 0.95
CA LEU A 513 81.30 -34.40 0.18
C LEU A 513 82.49 -33.87 1.00
N ARG A 514 82.39 -33.82 2.33
CA ARG A 514 83.50 -33.42 3.23
C ARG A 514 84.21 -34.60 3.86
#